data_AF-Q5WBD8-F1
#
_entry.id   AF-Q5WBD8-F1
#
_cell.length_a   1.000
_cell.length_b   1.000
_cell.length_c   1.000
_cell.angle_alpha   90.00
_cell.angle_beta   90.00
_cell.angle_gamma   90.00
#
_symmetry.space_group_name_H-M   'P 1'
#
loop_
_entity.id
_entity.type
_entity.pdbx_description
1 polymer ?
#
loop_
_entity_poly.entity_id
_entity_poly.type
_entity_poly.pdbx_seq_one_letter_code
_entity_poly.pdbx_strand_id
1 'polypeptide(L)'
;MKIAKVINNNVISVIEDGAELVVMGRGIAFQKKAGAEVDQDRVEKVFALKDTQTKDNFEMLMREVPIELMTVVENIINYAKDKLGKSLNENIYVSLTDHINFALERHKKGAQIKNALLWEIKQLYKDEFEVGLNALKQLEKIFHVSLPEDEAGFIAIHIINAEMNEDVSNTMSITKFIQQIINIVKYHFNMEFEEDSLNYFRFITHLKFFAQRVFKGTHYQSNDDFLYIMIKQKHKEAAQCTEKIKEYIIKEYQHELTNEEMLYLTLHIERVVNR
;
A
#
# COMPACT_ATOMS: atom_id res chain seq x y z
N MET A 1 23.30 22.58 11.26
CA MET A 1 22.75 22.31 9.92
C MET A 1 22.67 23.62 9.11
N LYS A 2 23.09 23.64 7.84
CA LYS A 2 23.00 24.81 6.94
C LYS A 2 22.08 24.52 5.76
N ILE A 3 21.35 25.54 5.30
CA ILE A 3 20.45 25.46 4.15
C ILE A 3 21.29 25.24 2.88
N ALA A 4 21.08 24.13 2.19
CA ALA A 4 21.64 23.90 0.86
C ALA A 4 20.77 24.57 -0.21
N LYS A 5 19.45 24.38 -0.15
CA LYS A 5 18.47 24.94 -1.09
C LYS A 5 17.20 25.37 -0.36
N VAL A 6 16.60 26.49 -0.80
CA VAL A 6 15.25 26.88 -0.40
C VAL A 6 14.27 26.35 -1.44
N ILE A 7 13.31 25.52 -1.02
CA ILE A 7 12.30 24.94 -1.91
C ILE A 7 11.06 25.84 -1.91
N ASN A 8 10.54 26.17 -0.73
CA ASN A 8 9.52 27.19 -0.50
C ASN A 8 9.68 27.79 0.92
N ASN A 9 8.75 28.62 1.39
CA ASN A 9 8.84 29.24 2.72
C ASN A 9 8.84 28.23 3.91
N ASN A 10 8.35 27.02 3.69
CA ASN A 10 8.13 25.98 4.70
C ASN A 10 9.00 24.72 4.48
N VAL A 11 9.79 24.66 3.41
CA VAL A 11 10.58 23.48 3.04
C VAL A 11 11.94 23.93 2.51
N ILE A 12 12.99 23.31 3.04
CA ILE A 12 14.39 23.51 2.64
C ILE A 12 15.05 22.16 2.40
N SER A 13 16.17 22.16 1.67
CA SER A 13 17.11 21.04 1.69
C SER A 13 18.39 21.43 2.41
N VAL A 14 19.02 20.45 3.05
CA VAL A 14 20.25 20.59 3.83
C VAL A 14 21.17 19.42 3.48
N ILE A 15 22.48 19.61 3.57
CA ILE A 15 23.45 18.51 3.37
C ILE A 15 24.04 18.18 4.73
N GLU A 16 23.91 16.93 5.15
CA GLU A 16 24.41 16.38 6.40
C GLU A 16 25.05 15.02 6.13
N ASP A 17 26.30 14.82 6.57
CA ASP A 17 27.09 13.61 6.34
C ASP A 17 27.18 13.14 4.87
N GLY A 18 27.15 14.09 3.93
CA GLY A 18 27.19 13.82 2.49
C GLY A 18 25.86 13.37 1.88
N ALA A 19 24.81 13.25 2.69
CA ALA A 19 23.45 13.02 2.24
C ALA A 19 22.66 14.34 2.24
N GLU A 20 21.80 14.52 1.24
CA GLU A 20 20.89 15.66 1.20
C GLU A 20 19.56 15.28 1.85
N LEU A 21 19.18 16.01 2.90
CA LEU A 21 17.94 15.83 3.65
C LEU A 21 16.96 16.94 3.29
N VAL A 22 15.67 16.62 3.26
CA VAL A 22 14.60 17.62 3.10
C VAL A 22 14.03 17.93 4.47
N VAL A 23 13.99 19.20 4.84
CA VAL A 23 13.51 19.66 6.14
C VAL A 23 12.26 20.50 5.96
N MET A 24 11.21 20.14 6.69
CA MET A 24 9.92 20.81 6.69
C MET A 24 9.67 21.49 8.03
N GLY A 25 9.05 22.66 7.97
CA GLY A 25 8.60 23.39 9.14
C GLY A 25 7.99 24.73 8.78
N ARG A 26 6.98 25.16 9.54
CA ARG A 26 6.26 26.40 9.24
C ARG A 26 7.20 27.60 9.26
N GLY A 27 7.34 28.27 8.11
CA GLY A 27 8.19 29.45 7.95
C GLY A 27 9.68 29.18 8.15
N ILE A 28 10.14 27.93 8.01
CA ILE A 28 11.54 27.55 8.22
C ILE A 28 12.50 28.27 7.26
N ALA A 29 12.04 28.60 6.04
CA ALA A 29 12.82 29.31 5.04
C ALA A 29 12.45 30.80 4.93
N PHE A 30 11.53 31.29 5.77
CA PHE A 30 11.05 32.67 5.67
C PHE A 30 12.20 33.67 5.86
N GLN A 31 12.45 34.48 4.83
CA GLN A 31 13.59 35.42 4.74
C GLN A 31 14.98 34.76 4.85
N LYS A 32 15.09 33.46 4.59
CA LYS A 32 16.36 32.73 4.55
C LYS A 32 16.83 32.51 3.11
N LYS A 33 18.12 32.21 2.94
CA LYS A 33 18.76 31.89 1.66
C LYS A 33 19.69 30.69 1.84
N ALA A 34 20.11 30.07 0.74
CA ALA A 34 21.17 29.07 0.75
C ALA A 34 22.41 29.57 1.52
N GLY A 35 22.99 28.70 2.33
CA GLY A 35 24.11 28.98 3.23
C GLY A 35 23.71 29.49 4.62
N ALA A 36 22.46 29.88 4.86
CA ALA A 36 22.00 30.33 6.17
C ALA A 36 21.86 29.15 7.16
N GLU A 37 21.94 29.46 8.46
CA GLU A 37 21.67 28.48 9.51
C GLU A 37 20.18 28.18 9.65
N VAL A 38 19.90 26.89 9.83
CA VAL A 38 18.56 26.35 10.08
C VAL A 38 18.21 26.54 11.55
N ASP A 39 17.12 27.25 11.79
CA ASP A 39 16.51 27.38 13.10
C ASP A 39 15.92 26.03 13.52
N GLN A 40 16.55 25.37 14.49
CA GLN A 40 16.17 24.02 14.93
C GLN A 40 14.79 23.98 15.58
N ASP A 41 14.35 25.09 16.19
CA ASP A 41 13.04 25.17 16.85
C ASP A 41 11.88 25.20 15.85
N ARG A 42 12.18 25.50 14.57
CA ARG A 42 11.21 25.48 13.48
C ARG A 42 11.20 24.17 12.70
N VAL A 43 12.05 23.21 13.05
CA VAL A 43 12.08 21.91 12.38
C VAL A 43 10.92 21.08 12.88
N GLU A 44 9.95 20.81 12.01
CA GLU A 44 8.82 19.91 12.30
C GLU A 44 9.14 18.49 11.84
N LYS A 45 9.78 18.35 10.68
CA LYS A 45 10.14 17.04 10.10
C LYS A 45 11.41 17.08 9.27
N VAL A 46 12.17 16.00 9.31
CA VAL A 46 13.35 15.78 8.47
C VAL A 46 13.15 14.48 7.70
N PHE A 47 13.31 14.53 6.37
CA PHE A 47 13.18 13.40 5.46
C PHE A 47 14.55 13.05 4.88
N ALA A 48 14.92 11.78 5.03
CA ALA A 48 16.07 11.19 4.35
C ALA A 48 15.58 10.40 3.13
N LEU A 49 15.37 11.08 2.00
CA LEU A 49 14.98 10.44 0.76
C LEU A 49 16.21 9.82 0.10
N LYS A 50 16.25 8.48 0.06
CA LYS A 50 17.40 7.71 -0.45
C LYS A 50 17.52 7.73 -1.97
N ASP A 51 16.41 7.96 -2.66
CA ASP A 51 16.31 7.91 -4.11
C ASP A 51 16.26 9.33 -4.70
N THR A 52 17.19 9.64 -5.60
CA THR A 52 17.34 10.98 -6.22
C THR A 52 16.08 11.39 -6.99
N GLN A 53 15.43 10.45 -7.69
CA GLN A 53 14.22 10.74 -8.45
C GLN A 53 13.05 11.08 -7.53
N THR A 54 12.86 10.31 -6.47
CA THR A 54 11.83 10.55 -5.46
C THR A 54 12.04 11.88 -4.76
N LYS A 55 13.29 12.25 -4.50
CA LYS A 55 13.65 13.56 -3.96
C LYS A 55 13.28 14.69 -4.91
N ASP A 56 13.68 14.63 -6.18
CA ASP A 56 13.37 15.68 -7.15
C ASP A 56 11.84 15.84 -7.34
N ASN A 57 11.11 14.73 -7.41
CA ASN A 57 9.65 14.73 -7.47
C ASN A 57 9.03 15.38 -6.23
N PHE A 58 9.53 15.07 -5.04
CA PHE A 58 9.06 15.68 -3.80
C PHE A 58 9.34 17.18 -3.77
N GLU A 59 10.54 17.61 -4.13
CA GLU A 59 10.88 19.05 -4.21
C GLU A 59 9.95 19.80 -5.18
N MET A 60 9.62 19.20 -6.32
CA MET A 60 8.69 19.78 -7.28
C MET A 60 7.27 19.88 -6.68
N LEU A 61 6.78 18.79 -6.10
CA LEU A 61 5.46 18.74 -5.47
C LEU A 61 5.32 19.78 -4.35
N MET A 62 6.35 19.95 -3.54
CA MET A 62 6.36 20.95 -2.45
C MET A 62 6.28 22.40 -2.97
N ARG A 63 6.62 22.69 -4.23
CA ARG A 63 6.47 24.04 -4.79
C ARG A 63 5.01 24.36 -5.14
N GLU A 64 4.23 23.35 -5.48
CA GLU A 64 2.87 23.52 -6.00
C GLU A 64 1.80 23.28 -4.92
N VAL A 65 2.11 22.47 -3.92
CA VAL A 65 1.15 22.04 -2.90
C VAL A 65 1.09 23.01 -1.70
N PRO A 66 -0.12 23.38 -1.23
CA PRO A 66 -0.31 24.18 -0.01
C PRO A 66 0.24 23.48 1.24
N ILE A 67 0.77 24.27 2.19
CA ILE A 67 1.32 23.74 3.46
C ILE A 67 0.25 23.01 4.28
N GLU A 68 -0.98 23.48 4.22
CA GLU A 68 -2.13 22.88 4.88
C GLU A 68 -2.34 21.43 4.40
N LEU A 69 -2.10 21.15 3.11
CA LEU A 69 -2.22 19.80 2.57
C LEU A 69 -1.09 18.90 3.10
N MET A 70 0.15 19.40 3.13
CA MET A 70 1.27 18.65 3.70
C MET A 70 1.03 18.28 5.16
N THR A 71 0.54 19.23 5.97
CA THR A 71 0.24 18.99 7.38
C THR A 71 -0.87 17.94 7.55
N VAL A 72 -1.91 17.98 6.72
CA VAL A 72 -2.97 16.96 6.77
C VAL A 72 -2.45 15.59 6.36
N VAL A 73 -1.63 15.50 5.30
CA VAL A 73 -1.00 14.25 4.86
C VAL A 73 -0.12 13.67 5.97
N GLU A 74 0.69 14.50 6.62
CA GLU A 74 1.50 14.05 7.77
C GLU A 74 0.62 13.50 8.90
N ASN A 75 -0.46 14.19 9.26
CA ASN A 75 -1.39 13.71 10.29
C ASN A 75 -2.04 12.38 9.92
N ILE A 76 -2.40 12.18 8.65
CA ILE A 76 -2.94 10.92 8.14
C ILE A 76 -1.89 9.80 8.28
N ILE A 77 -0.65 10.06 7.87
CA ILE A 77 0.44 9.07 7.92
C ILE A 77 0.80 8.73 9.37
N ASN A 78 0.85 9.72 10.27
CA ASN A 78 1.12 9.48 11.69
C ASN A 78 -0.01 8.64 12.32
N TYR A 79 -1.27 8.99 12.03
CA TYR A 79 -2.41 8.17 12.46
C TYR A 79 -2.34 6.73 11.92
N ALA A 80 -1.92 6.56 10.65
CA ALA A 80 -1.71 5.25 10.05
C ALA A 80 -0.63 4.45 10.80
N LYS A 81 0.53 5.06 11.07
CA LYS A 81 1.64 4.45 11.82
C LYS A 81 1.18 4.00 13.21
N ASP A 82 0.44 4.84 13.91
CA ASP A 82 -0.07 4.55 15.26
C ASP A 82 -1.13 3.44 15.26
N LYS A 83 -2.11 3.53 14.35
CA LYS A 83 -3.23 2.57 14.24
C LYS A 83 -2.76 1.18 13.79
N LEU A 84 -1.80 1.13 12.86
CA LEU A 84 -1.35 -0.12 12.22
C LEU A 84 -0.15 -0.74 12.95
N GLY A 85 0.57 0.03 13.76
CA GLY A 85 1.76 -0.44 14.50
C GLY A 85 2.91 -0.87 13.59
N LYS A 86 2.97 -0.33 12.36
CA LYS A 86 3.97 -0.69 11.33
C LYS A 86 4.77 0.54 10.91
N SER A 87 6.01 0.30 10.48
CA SER A 87 6.79 1.29 9.75
C SER A 87 6.25 1.43 8.32
N LEU A 88 6.07 2.67 7.86
CA LEU A 88 5.70 2.98 6.49
C LEU A 88 6.92 3.57 5.76
N ASN A 89 7.14 3.19 4.51
CA ASN A 89 8.17 3.80 3.67
C ASN A 89 7.91 5.31 3.51
N GLU A 90 8.95 6.13 3.66
CA GLU A 90 8.88 7.60 3.56
C GLU A 90 8.44 8.11 2.17
N ASN A 91 8.48 7.27 1.12
CA ASN A 91 7.88 7.57 -0.18
C ASN A 91 6.35 7.80 -0.10
N ILE A 92 5.69 7.36 0.98
CA ILE A 92 4.26 7.61 1.20
C ILE A 92 3.95 9.11 1.30
N TYR A 93 4.84 9.93 1.87
CA TYR A 93 4.61 11.37 1.96
C TYR A 93 4.53 12.01 0.58
N VAL A 94 5.34 11.54 -0.38
CA VAL A 94 5.29 12.01 -1.77
C VAL A 94 4.02 11.51 -2.45
N SER A 95 3.82 10.19 -2.46
CA SER A 95 2.74 9.57 -3.24
C SER A 95 1.35 9.92 -2.72
N LEU A 96 1.16 10.00 -1.40
CA LEU A 96 -0.12 10.36 -0.80
C LEU A 96 -0.42 11.86 -0.95
N THR A 97 0.60 12.72 -0.86
CA THR A 97 0.41 14.15 -1.11
C THR A 97 -0.03 14.40 -2.54
N ASP A 98 0.65 13.78 -3.52
CA ASP A 98 0.30 13.90 -4.94
C ASP A 98 -1.12 13.39 -5.21
N HIS A 99 -1.45 12.20 -4.69
CA HIS A 99 -2.78 11.62 -4.81
C HIS A 99 -3.88 12.52 -4.25
N ILE A 100 -3.72 13.02 -3.02
CA ILE A 100 -4.74 13.86 -2.39
C ILE A 100 -4.84 15.22 -3.11
N ASN A 101 -3.73 15.81 -3.52
CA ASN A 101 -3.74 17.05 -4.30
C ASN A 101 -4.57 16.86 -5.57
N PHE A 102 -4.30 15.79 -6.32
CA PHE A 102 -5.05 15.46 -7.53
C PHE A 102 -6.53 15.14 -7.24
N ALA A 103 -6.83 14.43 -6.15
CA ALA A 103 -8.20 14.14 -5.72
C ALA A 103 -9.00 15.42 -5.45
N LEU A 104 -8.40 16.38 -4.73
CA LEU A 104 -9.00 17.68 -4.45
C LEU A 104 -9.21 18.50 -5.74
N GLU A 105 -8.24 18.54 -6.64
CA GLU A 105 -8.39 19.19 -7.94
C GLU A 105 -9.48 18.57 -8.80
N ARG A 106 -9.50 17.23 -8.87
CA ARG A 106 -10.51 16.47 -9.60
C ARG A 106 -11.91 16.76 -9.07
N HIS A 107 -12.07 16.76 -7.75
CA HIS A 107 -13.34 17.07 -7.11
C HIS A 107 -13.80 18.50 -7.43
N LYS A 108 -12.89 19.49 -7.39
CA LYS A 108 -13.20 20.88 -7.79
C LYS A 108 -13.69 20.98 -9.25
N LYS A 109 -13.19 20.11 -10.13
CA LYS A 109 -13.61 20.01 -11.54
C LYS A 109 -14.93 19.25 -11.73
N GLY A 110 -15.54 18.74 -10.66
CA GLY A 110 -16.79 17.96 -10.70
C GLY A 110 -16.64 16.56 -11.30
N ALA A 111 -15.41 16.08 -11.46
CA ALA A 111 -15.14 14.76 -12.03
C ALA A 111 -15.30 13.67 -10.96
N GLN A 112 -16.07 12.64 -11.27
CA GLN A 112 -16.26 11.49 -10.40
C GLN A 112 -15.13 10.48 -10.60
N ILE A 113 -14.71 9.83 -9.51
CA ILE A 113 -13.87 8.64 -9.55
C ILE A 113 -14.64 7.44 -9.00
N LYS A 114 -14.34 6.27 -9.56
CA LYS A 114 -14.77 4.98 -9.04
C LYS A 114 -13.55 4.10 -8.79
N ASN A 115 -13.54 3.45 -7.65
CA ASN A 115 -12.56 2.43 -7.31
C ASN A 115 -13.17 1.06 -7.59
N ALA A 116 -12.70 0.42 -8.66
CA ALA A 116 -13.20 -0.88 -9.10
C ALA A 116 -12.93 -2.02 -8.11
N LEU A 117 -12.00 -1.82 -7.15
CA LEU A 117 -11.62 -2.78 -6.12
C LEU A 117 -12.05 -2.34 -4.71
N LEU A 118 -12.97 -1.37 -4.60
CA LEU A 118 -13.34 -0.79 -3.30
C LEU A 118 -13.84 -1.85 -2.32
N TRP A 119 -14.66 -2.78 -2.80
CA TRP A 119 -15.22 -3.84 -1.96
C TRP A 119 -14.13 -4.80 -1.48
N GLU A 120 -13.23 -5.21 -2.37
CA GLU A 120 -12.09 -6.05 -2.07
C GLU A 120 -11.14 -5.38 -1.07
N ILE A 121 -10.89 -4.08 -1.22
CA ILE A 121 -10.04 -3.32 -0.31
C ILE A 121 -10.63 -3.30 1.09
N LYS A 122 -11.94 -3.06 1.23
CA LYS A 122 -12.64 -3.09 2.52
C LYS A 122 -12.49 -4.43 3.23
N GLN A 123 -12.46 -5.52 2.47
CA GLN A 123 -12.38 -6.87 3.05
C GLN A 123 -10.95 -7.29 3.38
N LEU A 124 -10.03 -7.05 2.45
CA LEU A 124 -8.65 -7.53 2.54
C LEU A 124 -7.78 -6.62 3.42
N TYR A 125 -8.15 -5.35 3.56
CA TYR A 125 -7.36 -4.30 4.20
C TYR A 125 -8.25 -3.42 5.08
N LYS A 126 -8.98 -4.04 6.01
CA LYS A 126 -9.94 -3.39 6.91
C LYS A 126 -9.31 -2.21 7.66
N ASP A 127 -8.15 -2.42 8.28
CA ASP A 127 -7.50 -1.40 9.09
C ASP A 127 -6.98 -0.24 8.23
N GLU A 128 -6.39 -0.53 7.05
CA GLU A 128 -5.90 0.48 6.12
C GLU A 128 -7.07 1.28 5.50
N PHE A 129 -8.22 0.63 5.26
CA PHE A 129 -9.44 1.29 4.82
C PHE A 129 -10.05 2.19 5.91
N GLU A 130 -10.02 1.78 7.18
CA GLU A 130 -10.41 2.65 8.30
C GLU A 130 -9.53 3.91 8.38
N VAL A 131 -8.23 3.76 8.14
CA VAL A 131 -7.33 4.92 8.01
C VAL A 131 -7.73 5.80 6.83
N GLY A 132 -8.06 5.22 5.68
CA GLY A 132 -8.61 5.95 4.54
C GLY A 132 -9.87 6.75 4.88
N LEU A 133 -10.82 6.15 5.59
CA LEU A 133 -12.03 6.84 6.04
C LEU A 133 -11.72 7.98 7.03
N ASN A 134 -10.77 7.77 7.94
CA ASN A 134 -10.30 8.82 8.84
C ASN A 134 -9.68 9.98 8.06
N ALA A 135 -8.87 9.66 7.05
CA ALA A 135 -8.25 10.66 6.17
C ALA A 135 -9.28 11.53 5.47
N LEU A 136 -10.38 10.96 4.95
CA LEU A 136 -11.47 11.74 4.35
C LEU A 136 -12.07 12.74 5.33
N LYS A 137 -12.26 12.35 6.61
CA LYS A 137 -12.77 13.26 7.65
C LYS A 137 -11.79 14.40 7.95
N GLN A 138 -10.49 14.11 7.97
CA GLN A 138 -9.46 15.14 8.16
C GLN A 138 -9.45 16.14 7.00
N LEU A 139 -9.56 15.64 5.76
CA LEU A 139 -9.61 16.47 4.56
C LEU A 139 -10.88 17.34 4.52
N GLU A 140 -12.03 16.78 4.86
CA GLU A 140 -13.29 17.52 4.94
C GLU A 140 -13.20 18.66 5.97
N LYS A 141 -12.58 18.42 7.12
CA LYS A 141 -12.42 19.44 8.18
C LYS A 141 -11.56 20.63 7.74
N ILE A 142 -10.49 20.38 6.96
CA ILE A 142 -9.51 21.41 6.60
C ILE A 142 -9.84 22.08 5.26
N PHE A 143 -10.30 21.32 4.28
CA PHE A 143 -10.57 21.82 2.92
C PHE A 143 -12.05 22.04 2.64
N HIS A 144 -12.96 21.65 3.55
CA HIS A 144 -14.41 21.74 3.37
C HIS A 144 -14.90 21.02 2.10
N VAL A 145 -14.25 19.90 1.78
CA VAL A 145 -14.56 19.06 0.62
C VAL A 145 -14.94 17.66 1.09
N SER A 146 -16.12 17.19 0.69
CA SER A 146 -16.57 15.81 0.91
C SER A 146 -16.15 14.93 -0.26
N LEU A 147 -14.99 14.29 -0.12
CA LEU A 147 -14.51 13.30 -1.08
C LEU A 147 -15.33 11.99 -0.99
N PRO A 148 -15.52 11.27 -2.11
CA PRO A 148 -16.27 10.01 -2.10
C PRO A 148 -15.49 8.90 -1.39
N GLU A 149 -16.21 7.89 -0.90
CA GLU A 149 -15.63 6.71 -0.22
C GLU A 149 -14.61 5.96 -1.10
N ASP A 150 -14.76 6.03 -2.43
CA ASP A 150 -13.80 5.51 -3.41
C ASP A 150 -12.36 6.01 -3.12
N GLU A 151 -12.19 7.24 -2.63
CA GLU A 151 -10.89 7.83 -2.25
C GLU A 151 -10.31 7.19 -0.99
N ALA A 152 -11.15 6.78 -0.02
CA ALA A 152 -10.67 6.02 1.13
C ALA A 152 -10.02 4.70 0.68
N GLY A 153 -10.57 4.07 -0.37
CA GLY A 153 -9.97 2.89 -0.99
C GLY A 153 -8.61 3.18 -1.62
N PHE A 154 -8.45 4.31 -2.32
CA PHE A 154 -7.14 4.67 -2.89
C PHE A 154 -6.11 5.04 -1.82
N ILE A 155 -6.53 5.79 -0.79
CA ILE A 155 -5.65 6.12 0.35
C ILE A 155 -5.18 4.84 1.05
N ALA A 156 -6.07 3.87 1.25
CA ALA A 156 -5.72 2.56 1.80
C ALA A 156 -4.63 1.88 0.94
N ILE A 157 -4.76 1.89 -0.39
CA ILE A 157 -3.75 1.35 -1.31
C ILE A 157 -2.40 2.06 -1.16
N HIS A 158 -2.36 3.39 -1.03
CA HIS A 158 -1.10 4.10 -0.78
C HIS A 158 -0.43 3.69 0.54
N ILE A 159 -1.22 3.41 1.58
CA ILE A 159 -0.73 2.93 2.87
C ILE A 159 -0.16 1.52 2.74
N ILE A 160 -0.93 0.59 2.16
CA ILE A 160 -0.50 -0.80 1.92
C ILE A 160 0.78 -0.81 1.08
N ASN A 161 0.86 0.06 0.08
CA ASN A 161 2.03 0.19 -0.76
C ASN A 161 3.29 0.55 0.05
N ALA A 162 3.14 1.47 0.99
CA ALA A 162 4.21 1.91 1.87
C ALA A 162 4.59 0.86 2.92
N GLU A 163 3.66 -0.01 3.32
CA GLU A 163 3.95 -1.17 4.19
C GLU A 163 4.73 -2.25 3.45
N MET A 164 4.35 -2.54 2.21
CA MET A 164 4.92 -3.63 1.41
C MET A 164 6.20 -3.22 0.68
N ASN A 165 6.51 -1.93 0.64
CA ASN A 165 7.59 -1.36 -0.15
C ASN A 165 7.46 -1.74 -1.65
N GLU A 166 6.23 -1.60 -2.17
CA GLU A 166 5.88 -1.88 -3.56
C GLU A 166 5.49 -0.58 -4.29
N ASP A 167 4.98 -0.69 -5.53
CA ASP A 167 4.26 0.38 -6.21
C ASP A 167 2.73 0.16 -6.16
N VAL A 168 1.96 1.26 -6.23
CA VAL A 168 0.49 1.26 -6.17
C VAL A 168 -0.12 0.33 -7.23
N SER A 169 0.43 0.30 -8.44
CA SER A 169 0.00 -0.58 -9.52
C SER A 169 0.19 -2.06 -9.18
N ASN A 170 1.31 -2.40 -8.54
CA ASN A 170 1.58 -3.76 -8.08
C ASN A 170 0.64 -4.15 -6.93
N THR A 171 0.42 -3.25 -5.99
CA THR A 171 -0.52 -3.46 -4.86
C THR A 171 -1.95 -3.72 -5.36
N MET A 172 -2.44 -2.98 -6.36
CA MET A 172 -3.74 -3.27 -6.99
C MET A 172 -3.75 -4.62 -7.71
N SER A 173 -2.66 -4.97 -8.40
CA SER A 173 -2.55 -6.25 -9.11
C SER A 173 -2.56 -7.44 -8.16
N ILE A 174 -1.86 -7.34 -7.02
CA ILE A 174 -1.89 -8.31 -5.92
C ILE A 174 -3.29 -8.43 -5.35
N THR A 175 -3.97 -7.31 -5.11
CA THR A 175 -5.35 -7.30 -4.58
C THR A 175 -6.31 -8.02 -5.53
N LYS A 176 -6.22 -7.73 -6.84
CA LYS A 176 -7.00 -8.41 -7.88
C LYS A 176 -6.70 -9.91 -7.94
N PHE A 177 -5.42 -10.28 -7.86
CA PHE A 177 -4.98 -11.67 -7.86
C PHE A 177 -5.59 -12.47 -6.70
N ILE A 178 -5.51 -11.91 -5.49
CA ILE A 178 -6.09 -12.54 -4.29
C ILE A 178 -7.59 -12.73 -4.46
N GLN A 179 -8.30 -11.71 -4.97
CA GLN A 179 -9.74 -11.81 -5.21
C GLN A 179 -10.10 -12.93 -6.18
N GLN A 180 -9.34 -13.09 -7.27
CA GLN A 180 -9.62 -14.16 -8.23
C GLN A 180 -9.40 -15.55 -7.62
N ILE A 181 -8.38 -15.72 -6.77
CA ILE A 181 -8.19 -16.97 -6.04
C ILE A 181 -9.36 -17.25 -5.11
N ILE A 182 -9.79 -16.26 -4.31
CA ILE A 182 -10.95 -16.39 -3.41
C ILE A 182 -12.18 -16.81 -4.21
N ASN A 183 -12.45 -16.17 -5.35
CA ASN A 183 -13.58 -16.51 -6.21
C ASN A 183 -13.49 -17.96 -6.69
N ILE A 184 -12.33 -18.41 -7.18
CA ILE A 184 -12.14 -19.81 -7.62
C ILE A 184 -12.47 -20.78 -6.48
N VAL A 185 -12.03 -20.49 -5.25
CA VAL A 185 -12.34 -21.34 -4.09
C VAL A 185 -13.84 -21.32 -3.77
N LYS A 186 -14.47 -20.14 -3.68
CA LYS A 186 -15.92 -20.00 -3.43
C LYS A 186 -16.76 -20.78 -4.44
N TYR A 187 -16.46 -20.64 -5.73
CA TYR A 187 -17.15 -21.35 -6.80
C TYR A 187 -16.86 -22.86 -6.81
N HIS A 188 -15.65 -23.27 -6.48
CA HIS A 188 -15.29 -24.69 -6.43
C HIS A 188 -16.08 -25.43 -5.35
N PHE A 189 -16.16 -24.87 -4.16
CA PHE A 189 -16.80 -25.49 -3.00
C PHE A 189 -18.27 -25.09 -2.83
N ASN A 190 -18.79 -24.22 -3.72
CA ASN A 190 -20.13 -23.67 -3.64
C ASN A 190 -20.46 -23.09 -2.25
N MET A 191 -19.56 -22.24 -1.75
CA MET A 191 -19.63 -21.69 -0.41
C MET A 191 -19.32 -20.18 -0.39
N GLU A 192 -19.78 -19.53 0.67
CA GLU A 192 -19.34 -18.18 1.04
C GLU A 192 -18.38 -18.26 2.23
N PHE A 193 -17.48 -17.30 2.34
CA PHE A 193 -16.56 -17.21 3.48
C PHE A 193 -17.16 -16.36 4.59
N GLU A 194 -16.95 -16.78 5.83
CA GLU A 194 -17.17 -15.91 6.98
C GLU A 194 -15.97 -14.97 7.12
N GLU A 195 -16.13 -13.74 6.63
CA GLU A 195 -15.06 -12.76 6.44
C GLU A 195 -14.45 -12.20 7.74
N ASP A 196 -15.13 -12.41 8.86
CA ASP A 196 -14.65 -12.06 10.20
C ASP A 196 -13.99 -13.24 10.94
N SER A 197 -13.96 -14.43 10.30
CA SER A 197 -13.33 -15.61 10.90
C SER A 197 -11.80 -15.51 10.88
N LEU A 198 -11.17 -16.06 11.93
CA LEU A 198 -9.70 -16.17 12.00
C LEU A 198 -9.12 -17.02 10.86
N ASN A 199 -9.86 -18.01 10.36
CA ASN A 199 -9.38 -18.87 9.28
C ASN A 199 -9.37 -18.12 7.95
N TYR A 200 -10.39 -17.32 7.68
CA TYR A 200 -10.39 -16.43 6.51
C TYR A 200 -9.27 -15.39 6.60
N PHE A 201 -9.08 -14.73 7.74
CA PHE A 201 -7.99 -13.77 7.92
C PHE A 201 -6.60 -14.39 7.67
N ARG A 202 -6.35 -15.59 8.19
CA ARG A 202 -5.11 -16.34 7.92
C ARG A 202 -4.99 -16.68 6.45
N PHE A 203 -6.06 -17.13 5.81
CA PHE A 203 -6.05 -17.47 4.39
C PHE A 203 -5.66 -16.26 3.54
N ILE A 204 -6.27 -15.09 3.78
CA ILE A 204 -5.92 -13.85 3.10
C ILE A 204 -4.45 -13.48 3.31
N THR A 205 -3.96 -13.54 4.56
CA THR A 205 -2.56 -13.25 4.86
C THR A 205 -1.62 -14.16 4.05
N HIS A 206 -1.92 -15.44 3.98
CA HIS A 206 -1.16 -16.41 3.21
C HIS A 206 -1.23 -16.18 1.69
N LEU A 207 -2.40 -15.78 1.17
CA LEU A 207 -2.55 -15.37 -0.23
C LEU A 207 -1.77 -14.09 -0.56
N LYS A 208 -1.67 -13.12 0.37
CA LYS A 208 -0.86 -11.91 0.19
C LYS A 208 0.62 -12.27 -0.04
N PHE A 209 1.19 -13.10 0.81
CA PHE A 209 2.58 -13.53 0.65
C PHE A 209 2.78 -14.39 -0.60
N PHE A 210 1.82 -15.25 -0.93
CA PHE A 210 1.86 -16.03 -2.16
C PHE A 210 1.84 -15.14 -3.40
N ALA A 211 0.94 -14.16 -3.46
CA ALA A 211 0.87 -13.18 -4.55
C ALA A 211 2.19 -12.41 -4.69
N GLN A 212 2.76 -11.91 -3.59
CA GLN A 212 4.07 -11.23 -3.64
C GLN A 212 5.16 -12.11 -4.26
N ARG A 213 5.20 -13.42 -3.95
CA ARG A 213 6.18 -14.34 -4.55
C ARG A 213 5.95 -14.53 -6.04
N VAL A 214 4.70 -14.76 -6.46
CA VAL A 214 4.33 -14.92 -7.87
C VAL A 214 4.74 -13.69 -8.68
N PHE A 215 4.43 -12.49 -8.19
CA PHE A 215 4.76 -11.23 -8.88
C PHE A 215 6.26 -10.88 -8.84
N LYS A 216 7.01 -11.32 -7.83
CA LYS A 216 8.47 -11.15 -7.78
C LYS A 216 9.24 -12.17 -8.63
N GLY A 217 8.58 -13.22 -9.12
CA GLY A 217 9.23 -14.28 -9.89
C GLY A 217 10.28 -15.06 -9.10
N THR A 218 10.22 -15.04 -7.76
CA THR A 218 11.15 -15.79 -6.92
C THR A 218 10.78 -17.27 -6.97
N HIS A 219 11.37 -18.01 -7.90
CA HIS A 219 11.24 -19.46 -7.96
C HIS A 219 12.14 -20.11 -6.92
N TYR A 220 11.55 -20.83 -5.97
CA TYR A 220 12.30 -21.79 -5.17
C TYR A 220 12.41 -23.09 -5.97
N GLN A 221 13.63 -23.55 -6.24
CA GLN A 221 13.83 -24.94 -6.62
C GLN A 221 13.57 -25.79 -5.38
N SER A 222 12.53 -26.62 -5.43
CA SER A 222 12.26 -27.59 -4.37
C SER A 222 12.00 -28.98 -4.93
N ASN A 223 12.46 -29.97 -4.17
CA ASN A 223 12.39 -31.40 -4.41
C ASN A 223 11.32 -32.11 -3.54
N ASP A 224 10.41 -31.39 -2.88
CA ASP A 224 9.45 -31.96 -1.92
C ASP A 224 8.18 -32.58 -2.55
N ASP A 225 8.38 -33.34 -3.63
CA ASP A 225 7.30 -34.04 -4.37
C ASP A 225 6.51 -35.01 -3.48
N PHE A 226 7.19 -35.66 -2.52
CA PHE A 226 6.57 -36.64 -1.64
C PHE A 226 5.46 -36.04 -0.76
N LEU A 227 5.72 -34.88 -0.16
CA LEU A 227 4.75 -34.23 0.74
C LEU A 227 3.55 -33.71 -0.04
N TYR A 228 3.78 -33.15 -1.23
CA TYR A 228 2.71 -32.74 -2.13
C TYR A 228 1.82 -33.92 -2.52
N ILE A 229 2.40 -35.06 -2.91
CA ILE A 229 1.64 -36.27 -3.26
C ILE A 229 0.76 -36.74 -2.09
N MET A 230 1.30 -36.78 -0.86
CA MET A 230 0.53 -37.18 0.31
C MET A 230 -0.66 -36.26 0.59
N ILE A 231 -0.45 -34.94 0.55
CA ILE A 231 -1.51 -33.96 0.79
C ILE A 231 -2.56 -34.02 -0.32
N LYS A 232 -2.15 -34.17 -1.58
CA LYS A 232 -3.07 -34.34 -2.72
C LYS A 232 -3.95 -35.58 -2.58
N GLN A 233 -3.41 -36.67 -2.05
CA GLN A 233 -4.19 -37.89 -1.79
C GLN A 233 -5.15 -37.74 -0.61
N LYS A 234 -4.73 -37.04 0.44
CA LYS A 234 -5.52 -36.85 1.67
C LYS A 234 -6.65 -35.84 1.49
N HIS A 235 -6.37 -34.72 0.84
CA HIS A 235 -7.27 -33.56 0.67
C HIS A 235 -7.59 -33.37 -0.82
N LYS A 236 -8.28 -34.35 -1.41
CA LYS A 236 -8.48 -34.45 -2.86
C LYS A 236 -9.24 -33.25 -3.44
N GLU A 237 -10.28 -32.79 -2.75
CA GLU A 237 -11.12 -31.69 -3.22
C GLU A 237 -10.36 -30.35 -3.17
N ALA A 238 -9.66 -30.06 -2.06
CA ALA A 238 -8.75 -28.93 -1.96
C ALA A 238 -7.66 -28.98 -3.05
N ALA A 239 -7.08 -30.14 -3.31
CA ALA A 239 -6.07 -30.28 -4.36
C ALA A 239 -6.65 -30.03 -5.77
N GLN A 240 -7.87 -30.47 -6.05
CA GLN A 240 -8.55 -30.15 -7.32
C GLN A 240 -8.80 -28.65 -7.46
N CYS A 241 -9.13 -27.95 -6.37
CA CYS A 241 -9.25 -26.50 -6.37
C CYS A 241 -7.89 -25.82 -6.64
N THR A 242 -6.82 -26.32 -6.02
CA THR A 242 -5.45 -25.84 -6.26
C THR A 242 -5.05 -25.97 -7.74
N GLU A 243 -5.39 -27.07 -8.40
CA GLU A 243 -5.10 -27.24 -9.85
C GLU A 243 -5.83 -26.21 -10.70
N LYS A 244 -7.10 -25.88 -10.39
CA LYS A 244 -7.82 -24.79 -11.09
C LYS A 244 -7.13 -23.43 -10.90
N ILE A 245 -6.61 -23.17 -9.69
CA ILE A 245 -5.86 -21.95 -9.40
C ILE A 245 -4.53 -21.94 -10.17
N LYS A 246 -3.84 -23.08 -10.26
CA LYS A 246 -2.62 -23.21 -11.09
C LYS A 246 -2.91 -22.87 -12.55
N GLU A 247 -3.96 -23.41 -13.14
CA GLU A 247 -4.36 -23.13 -14.52
C GLU A 247 -4.65 -21.64 -14.75
N TYR A 248 -5.38 -21.01 -13.82
CA TYR A 248 -5.63 -19.58 -13.83
C TYR A 248 -4.32 -18.76 -13.80
N ILE A 249 -3.39 -19.12 -12.91
CA ILE A 249 -2.13 -18.38 -12.74
C ILE A 249 -1.23 -18.51 -13.97
N ILE A 250 -1.12 -19.71 -14.55
CA ILE A 250 -0.36 -19.94 -15.78
C ILE A 250 -0.95 -19.09 -16.92
N LYS A 251 -2.27 -19.06 -17.05
CA LYS A 251 -2.95 -18.36 -18.14
C LYS A 251 -2.81 -16.83 -18.04
N GLU A 252 -3.04 -16.26 -16.86
CA GLU A 252 -3.10 -14.81 -16.69
C GLU A 252 -1.74 -14.17 -16.39
N TYR A 253 -0.82 -14.91 -15.74
CA TYR A 253 0.44 -14.37 -15.24
C TYR A 253 1.68 -15.08 -15.80
N GLN A 254 1.51 -16.11 -16.63
CA GLN A 254 2.60 -16.90 -17.23
C GLN A 254 3.57 -17.46 -16.19
N HIS A 255 3.07 -17.71 -14.98
CA HIS A 255 3.86 -18.22 -13.86
C HIS A 255 3.48 -19.68 -13.58
N GLU A 256 4.47 -20.56 -13.57
CA GLU A 256 4.28 -21.96 -13.24
C GLU A 256 4.49 -22.19 -11.74
N LEU A 257 3.46 -22.72 -11.08
CA LEU A 257 3.53 -23.06 -9.65
C LEU A 257 4.38 -24.31 -9.40
N THR A 258 5.25 -24.19 -8.41
CA THR A 258 6.04 -25.29 -7.86
C THR A 258 5.20 -26.23 -7.01
N ASN A 259 5.67 -27.45 -6.78
CA ASN A 259 4.97 -28.42 -5.91
C ASN A 259 4.85 -27.93 -4.46
N GLU A 260 5.78 -27.11 -3.96
CA GLU A 260 5.67 -26.45 -2.66
C GLU A 260 4.54 -25.44 -2.62
N GLU A 261 4.38 -24.62 -3.66
CA GLU A 261 3.30 -23.65 -3.75
C GLU A 261 1.94 -24.34 -3.88
N MET A 262 1.89 -25.44 -4.65
CA MET A 262 0.71 -26.29 -4.76
C MET A 262 0.35 -26.92 -3.41
N LEU A 263 1.33 -27.45 -2.69
CA LEU A 263 1.17 -27.99 -1.34
C LEU A 263 0.65 -26.93 -0.37
N TYR A 264 1.31 -25.77 -0.33
CA TYR A 264 0.98 -24.63 0.51
C TYR A 264 -0.47 -24.20 0.29
N LEU A 265 -0.83 -23.95 -0.96
CA LEU A 265 -2.16 -23.50 -1.34
C LEU A 265 -3.23 -24.54 -1.01
N THR A 266 -2.96 -25.83 -1.26
CA THR A 266 -3.88 -26.92 -0.91
C THR A 266 -4.16 -26.97 0.59
N LEU A 267 -3.13 -26.84 1.43
CA LEU A 267 -3.30 -26.85 2.88
C LEU A 267 -4.13 -25.66 3.38
N HIS A 268 -3.94 -24.48 2.78
CA HIS A 268 -4.65 -23.27 3.17
C HIS A 268 -6.11 -23.29 2.72
N ILE A 269 -6.38 -23.79 1.51
CA ILE A 269 -7.76 -24.02 1.03
C ILE A 269 -8.47 -25.02 1.94
N GLU A 270 -7.86 -26.16 2.22
CA GLU A 270 -8.43 -27.17 3.11
C GLU A 270 -8.81 -26.58 4.47
N ARG A 271 -7.94 -25.74 5.04
CA ARG A 271 -8.19 -25.11 6.35
C ARG A 271 -9.33 -24.10 6.32
N VAL A 272 -9.48 -23.31 5.26
CA VAL A 272 -10.53 -22.27 5.22
C VAL A 272 -11.90 -22.85 4.85
N VAL A 273 -11.92 -23.99 4.16
CA VAL A 273 -13.17 -24.68 3.78
C VAL A 273 -13.70 -25.57 4.91
N ASN A 274 -12.83 -26.29 5.61
CA ASN A 274 -13.23 -27.36 6.53
C ASN A 274 -13.04 -27.03 8.03
N ARG A 275 -12.64 -25.81 8.40
CA ARG A 275 -12.42 -25.39 9.80
C ARG A 275 -12.86 -23.97 10.05
#